data_AF-A0A178E238-F1
#
_entry.id   AF-A0A178E238-F1
#
_cell.length_a   1.000
_cell.length_b   1.000
_cell.length_c   1.000
_cell.angle_alpha   90.00
_cell.angle_beta   90.00
_cell.angle_gamma   90.00
#
_symmetry.space_group_name_H-M   'P 1'
#
loop_
_entity.id
_entity.type
_entity.pdbx_description
1 polymer ?
#
loop_
_entity_poly.entity_id
_entity_poly.type
_entity_poly.pdbx_seq_one_letter_code
_entity_poly.pdbx_strand_id
1 'polypeptide(L)'
;MSTSPPRRGHAAIGAIIQEMEPYLPSQTINKPGYRQSRTTYGLITTMYQRIASSATPEKEYREIQQLERDLRRRLEGLNPAKGIPPQMAVLLDELSAAVEQALEEGITEAFVAKGLQDIALDVPEARVAPKPEKVKYVSIPEARLIKLKGELAEAHARIAKLNEENNALALRVKRLEYRKG
;
A
#
# COMPACT_ATOMS: atom_id res chain seq x y z
N MET A 1 5.29 18.41 -8.79
CA MET A 1 5.02 16.95 -8.82
C MET A 1 5.90 16.40 -9.92
N SER A 2 6.90 15.59 -9.59
CA SER A 2 7.82 15.03 -10.59
C SER A 2 7.10 13.93 -11.34
N THR A 3 6.55 14.25 -12.51
CA THR A 3 6.00 13.27 -13.44
C THR A 3 7.18 12.64 -14.18
N SER A 4 7.79 11.61 -13.59
CA SER A 4 8.61 10.71 -14.39
C SER A 4 7.73 10.13 -15.50
N PRO A 5 8.25 10.00 -16.74
CA PRO A 5 7.48 9.40 -17.82
C PRO A 5 7.01 7.99 -17.42
N PRO A 6 5.81 7.57 -17.86
CA PRO A 6 5.30 6.24 -17.55
C PRO A 6 6.33 5.21 -18.01
N ARG A 7 6.82 4.39 -17.07
CA ARG A 7 7.76 3.32 -17.35
C ARG A 7 7.04 2.22 -18.14
N ARG A 8 7.58 1.81 -19.28
CA ARG A 8 6.92 0.91 -20.24
C ARG A 8 7.80 -0.28 -20.60
N GLY A 9 7.15 -1.36 -21.03
CA GLY A 9 7.82 -2.56 -21.50
C GLY A 9 8.09 -3.59 -20.39
N HIS A 10 8.54 -4.77 -20.79
CA HIS A 10 8.79 -5.88 -19.87
C HIS A 10 9.82 -5.49 -18.78
N ALA A 11 10.90 -4.81 -19.14
CA ALA A 11 11.93 -4.36 -18.19
C ALA A 11 11.40 -3.42 -17.10
N ALA A 12 10.58 -2.44 -17.48
CA ALA A 12 9.94 -1.50 -16.56
C ALA A 12 9.05 -2.22 -15.54
N ILE A 13 8.27 -3.20 -16.00
CA ILE A 13 7.39 -3.98 -15.14
C ILE A 13 8.22 -4.74 -14.10
N GLY A 14 9.35 -5.33 -14.49
CA GLY A 14 10.30 -5.95 -13.57
C GLY A 14 10.88 -4.97 -12.55
N ALA A 15 11.25 -3.77 -12.98
CA ALA A 15 11.78 -2.73 -12.10
C ALA A 15 10.74 -2.29 -11.06
N ILE A 16 9.51 -2.00 -11.49
CA ILE A 16 8.40 -1.64 -10.60
C ILE A 16 8.16 -2.74 -9.56
N ILE A 17 8.15 -4.02 -9.98
CA ILE A 17 7.99 -5.15 -9.06
C ILE A 17 9.08 -5.15 -8.00
N GLN A 18 10.33 -4.97 -8.36
CA GLN A 18 11.44 -4.93 -7.41
C GLN A 18 11.36 -3.72 -6.46
N GLU A 19 10.94 -2.56 -6.96
CA GLU A 19 10.79 -1.34 -6.16
C GLU A 19 9.69 -1.44 -5.09
N MET A 20 8.72 -2.35 -5.25
CA MET A 20 7.69 -2.58 -4.24
C MET A 20 8.21 -3.30 -2.99
N GLU A 21 9.28 -4.10 -3.08
CA GLU A 21 9.79 -4.95 -2.00
C GLU A 21 9.97 -4.22 -0.65
N PRO A 22 10.60 -3.03 -0.59
CA PRO A 22 10.86 -2.31 0.67
C PRO A 22 9.59 -1.79 1.35
N TYR A 23 8.50 -1.67 0.58
CA TYR A 23 7.20 -1.19 1.05
C TYR A 23 6.25 -2.32 1.42
N LEU A 24 6.72 -3.58 1.41
CA LEU A 24 5.92 -4.70 1.86
C LEU A 24 5.89 -4.79 3.39
N PRO A 25 4.84 -5.38 3.97
CA PRO A 25 4.79 -5.69 5.39
C PRO A 25 5.98 -6.55 5.82
N SER A 26 6.43 -6.35 7.06
CA SER A 26 7.61 -7.05 7.59
C SER A 26 7.42 -8.57 7.58
N GLN A 27 8.45 -9.30 7.14
CA GLN A 27 8.52 -10.76 7.22
C GLN A 27 8.49 -11.30 8.66
N THR A 28 9.04 -10.52 9.60
CA THR A 28 9.19 -10.95 10.99
C THR A 28 7.90 -10.88 11.79
N ILE A 29 6.89 -10.17 11.29
CA ILE A 29 5.59 -10.02 11.96
C ILE A 29 4.68 -11.16 11.54
N ASN A 30 4.36 -12.05 12.48
CA ASN A 30 3.47 -13.19 12.27
C ASN A 30 1.99 -12.79 12.34
N LYS A 31 1.55 -11.91 11.43
CA LYS A 31 0.13 -11.60 11.23
C LYS A 31 -0.36 -12.25 9.92
N PRO A 32 -1.52 -12.94 9.90
CA PRO A 32 -2.01 -13.62 8.69
C PRO A 32 -2.07 -12.72 7.46
N GLY A 33 -2.59 -11.50 7.59
CA GLY A 33 -2.64 -10.55 6.47
C GLY A 33 -1.27 -10.12 5.94
N TYR A 34 -0.27 -9.99 6.83
CA TYR A 34 1.09 -9.60 6.44
C TYR A 34 1.72 -10.72 5.60
N ARG A 35 1.60 -11.96 6.07
CA ARG A 35 2.05 -13.14 5.34
C ARG A 35 1.38 -13.26 3.99
N GLN A 36 0.05 -13.15 3.94
CA GLN A 36 -0.72 -13.23 2.71
C GLN A 36 -0.31 -12.17 1.68
N SER A 37 -0.11 -10.92 2.10
CA SER A 37 0.35 -9.84 1.21
C SER A 37 1.73 -10.18 0.62
N ARG A 38 2.64 -10.69 1.44
CA ARG A 38 3.96 -11.14 0.99
C ARG A 38 3.89 -12.34 0.06
N THR A 39 3.02 -13.30 0.33
CA THR A 39 2.80 -14.46 -0.54
C THR A 39 2.30 -14.00 -1.91
N THR A 40 1.31 -13.10 -1.97
CA THR A 40 0.81 -12.56 -3.24
C THR A 40 1.90 -11.82 -4.00
N TYR A 41 2.70 -10.98 -3.33
CA TYR A 41 3.88 -10.36 -3.95
C TYR A 41 4.90 -11.38 -4.49
N GLY A 42 5.15 -12.46 -3.72
CA GLY A 42 6.03 -13.55 -4.16
C GLY A 42 5.50 -14.24 -5.41
N LEU A 43 4.18 -14.43 -5.51
CA LEU A 43 3.53 -14.97 -6.71
C LEU A 43 3.71 -14.03 -7.91
N ILE A 44 3.50 -12.73 -7.75
CA ILE A 44 3.75 -11.73 -8.81
C ILE A 44 5.19 -11.83 -9.32
N THR A 45 6.16 -11.81 -8.40
CA THR A 45 7.59 -11.91 -8.73
C THR A 45 7.88 -13.22 -9.49
N THR A 46 7.29 -14.32 -9.04
CA THR A 46 7.50 -15.63 -9.65
C THR A 46 6.90 -15.71 -11.05
N MET A 47 5.68 -15.21 -11.26
CA MET A 47 5.05 -15.17 -12.59
C MET A 47 5.87 -14.29 -13.54
N TYR A 48 6.31 -13.13 -13.07
CA TYR A 48 7.16 -12.25 -13.88
C TYR A 48 8.44 -12.94 -14.35
N GLN A 49 9.13 -13.69 -13.47
CA GLN A 49 10.33 -14.43 -13.83
C GLN A 49 10.07 -15.56 -14.84
N ARG A 50 8.90 -16.21 -14.76
CA ARG A 50 8.54 -17.31 -15.68
C ARG A 50 8.22 -16.82 -17.10
N ILE A 51 7.80 -15.56 -17.27
CA ILE A 51 7.43 -14.99 -18.58
C ILE A 51 8.52 -15.19 -19.63
N ALA A 52 9.79 -15.03 -19.25
CA ALA A 52 10.93 -15.21 -20.15
C ALA A 52 11.01 -16.62 -20.77
N SER A 53 10.40 -17.61 -20.12
CA SER A 53 10.37 -19.02 -20.53
C SER A 53 8.96 -19.54 -20.84
N SER A 54 7.93 -18.69 -20.73
CA SER A 54 6.54 -19.11 -20.89
C SER A 54 6.16 -19.18 -22.36
N ALA A 55 5.50 -20.28 -22.76
CA ALA A 55 4.90 -20.40 -24.08
C ALA A 55 3.66 -19.48 -24.25
N THR A 56 3.12 -18.95 -23.15
CA THR A 56 1.94 -18.08 -23.16
C THR A 56 2.14 -16.86 -22.26
N PRO A 57 3.06 -15.93 -22.61
CA PRO A 57 3.41 -14.79 -21.77
C PRO A 57 2.20 -13.88 -21.49
N GLU A 58 1.27 -13.73 -22.43
CA GLU A 58 0.04 -12.96 -22.22
C GLU A 58 -0.79 -13.47 -21.03
N LYS A 59 -0.88 -14.79 -20.83
CA LYS A 59 -1.61 -15.38 -19.69
C LYS A 59 -0.95 -15.02 -18.37
N GLU A 60 0.37 -15.11 -18.31
CA GLU A 60 1.15 -14.75 -17.12
C GLU A 60 0.94 -13.27 -16.76
N TYR A 61 0.90 -12.38 -17.76
CA TYR A 61 0.61 -10.96 -17.53
C TYR A 61 -0.82 -10.71 -17.02
N ARG A 62 -1.81 -11.45 -17.52
CA ARG A 62 -3.17 -11.39 -16.96
C ARG A 62 -3.21 -11.89 -15.51
N GLU A 63 -2.44 -12.93 -15.18
CA GLU A 63 -2.31 -13.40 -13.80
C GLU A 63 -1.62 -12.36 -12.91
N ILE A 64 -0.57 -11.69 -13.40
CA ILE A 64 0.06 -10.56 -12.69
C ILE A 64 -0.97 -9.46 -12.43
N GLN A 65 -1.81 -9.11 -13.41
CA GLN A 65 -2.87 -8.11 -13.24
C GLN A 65 -3.87 -8.50 -12.14
N GLN A 66 -4.25 -9.78 -12.07
CA GLN A 66 -5.15 -10.27 -11.01
C GLN A 66 -4.48 -10.26 -9.63
N LEU A 67 -3.22 -10.71 -9.56
CA LEU A 67 -2.46 -10.74 -8.32
C LEU A 67 -2.14 -9.33 -7.79
N GLU A 68 -1.94 -8.33 -8.66
CA GLU A 68 -1.80 -6.92 -8.26
C GLU A 68 -3.07 -6.44 -7.55
N ARG A 69 -4.25 -6.67 -8.14
CA ARG A 69 -5.54 -6.30 -7.52
C ARG A 69 -5.78 -7.01 -6.19
N ASP A 70 -5.35 -8.27 -6.08
CA ASP A 70 -5.37 -9.02 -4.82
C ASP A 70 -4.42 -8.40 -3.78
N LEU A 71 -3.20 -8.04 -4.19
CA LEU A 71 -2.21 -7.41 -3.32
C LEU A 71 -2.73 -6.08 -2.80
N ARG A 72 -3.29 -5.23 -3.67
CA ARG A 72 -3.91 -3.95 -3.31
C ARG A 72 -4.98 -4.12 -2.23
N ARG A 73 -5.95 -5.01 -2.46
CA ARG A 73 -7.02 -5.32 -1.49
C ARG A 73 -6.47 -5.83 -0.16
N ARG A 74 -5.46 -6.70 -0.19
CA ARG A 74 -4.84 -7.22 1.04
C ARG A 74 -4.14 -6.12 1.82
N LEU A 75 -3.40 -5.24 1.15
CA LEU A 75 -2.69 -4.13 1.77
C LEU A 75 -3.65 -3.09 2.38
N GLU A 76 -4.75 -2.77 1.70
CA GLU A 76 -5.83 -1.94 2.27
C GLU A 76 -6.40 -2.56 3.55
N GLY A 77 -6.64 -3.88 3.53
CA GLY A 77 -7.15 -4.63 4.67
C GLY A 77 -6.20 -4.70 5.87
N LEU A 78 -4.89 -4.42 5.69
CA LEU A 78 -3.94 -4.43 6.81
C LEU A 78 -4.10 -3.26 7.77
N ASN A 79 -4.50 -2.10 7.24
CA ASN A 79 -4.65 -0.90 8.03
C ASN A 79 -5.76 -0.01 7.45
N PRO A 80 -7.04 -0.34 7.70
CA PRO A 80 -8.17 0.40 7.12
C PRO A 80 -8.22 1.87 7.54
N ALA A 81 -7.53 2.25 8.62
CA ALA A 81 -7.44 3.64 9.08
C ALA A 81 -6.36 4.47 8.36
N LYS A 82 -5.29 3.83 7.85
CA LYS A 82 -4.17 4.52 7.18
C LYS A 82 -4.05 4.20 5.69
N GLY A 83 -4.74 3.16 5.22
CA GLY A 83 -4.67 2.68 3.84
C GLY A 83 -3.30 2.10 3.48
N ILE A 84 -3.08 1.96 2.17
CA ILE A 84 -1.81 1.56 1.56
C ILE A 84 -0.79 2.72 1.72
N PRO A 85 0.49 2.44 2.06
CA PRO A 85 1.52 3.47 2.02
C PRO A 85 1.55 4.20 0.66
N PRO A 86 1.68 5.55 0.63
CA PRO A 86 1.55 6.32 -0.61
C PRO A 86 2.49 5.85 -1.73
N GLN A 87 3.74 5.54 -1.40
CA GLN A 87 4.72 5.05 -2.39
C GLN A 87 4.35 3.67 -2.94
N MET A 88 3.79 2.79 -2.11
CA MET A 88 3.29 1.50 -2.57
C MET A 88 2.08 1.68 -3.48
N ALA A 89 1.17 2.61 -3.17
CA ALA A 89 0.03 2.91 -4.03
C ALA A 89 0.47 3.39 -5.41
N VAL A 90 1.44 4.32 -5.47
CA VAL A 90 2.02 4.79 -6.73
C VAL A 90 2.62 3.64 -7.55
N LEU A 91 3.41 2.76 -6.92
CA LEU A 91 4.00 1.61 -7.62
C LEU A 91 2.95 0.61 -8.11
N LEU A 92 1.87 0.40 -7.35
CA LEU A 92 0.76 -0.45 -7.77
C LEU A 92 0.00 0.17 -8.95
N ASP A 93 -0.19 1.49 -8.96
CA ASP A 93 -0.81 2.21 -10.09
C ASP A 93 0.10 2.16 -11.34
N GLU A 94 1.40 2.37 -11.19
CA GLU A 94 2.38 2.22 -12.26
C GLU A 94 2.40 0.79 -12.81
N LEU A 95 2.37 -0.22 -11.94
CA LEU A 95 2.32 -1.62 -12.35
C LEU A 95 1.03 -1.91 -13.13
N SER A 96 -0.11 -1.43 -12.63
CA SER A 96 -1.42 -1.64 -13.27
C SER A 96 -1.43 -1.05 -14.69
N ALA A 97 -0.99 0.21 -14.82
CA ALA A 97 -0.92 0.89 -16.11
C ALA A 97 0.08 0.23 -17.08
N ALA A 98 1.27 -0.17 -16.60
CA ALA A 98 2.28 -0.81 -17.43
C ALA A 98 1.82 -2.20 -17.94
N VAL A 99 1.14 -2.97 -17.10
CA VAL A 99 0.58 -4.28 -17.48
C VAL A 99 -0.60 -4.14 -18.44
N GLU A 100 -1.50 -3.18 -18.18
CA GLU A 100 -2.62 -2.89 -19.08
C GLU A 100 -2.12 -2.47 -20.46
N GLN A 101 -1.16 -1.55 -20.53
CA GLN A 101 -0.55 -1.14 -21.78
C GLN A 101 0.14 -2.30 -22.50
N ALA A 102 0.87 -3.16 -21.80
CA ALA A 102 1.51 -4.32 -22.41
C ALA A 102 0.47 -5.28 -23.03
N LEU A 103 -0.66 -5.48 -22.35
CA LEU A 103 -1.77 -6.31 -22.87
C LEU A 103 -2.46 -5.66 -24.08
N GLU A 104 -2.63 -4.34 -24.09
CA GLU A 104 -3.20 -3.60 -25.22
C GLU A 104 -2.30 -3.59 -26.46
N GLU A 105 -0.99 -3.39 -26.28
CA GLU A 105 0.00 -3.40 -27.37
C GLU A 105 0.25 -4.81 -27.93
N GLY A 106 -0.07 -5.84 -27.15
CA GLY A 106 0.12 -7.24 -27.50
C GLY A 106 1.48 -7.77 -27.04
N ILE A 107 1.43 -8.87 -26.29
CA ILE A 107 2.61 -9.47 -25.66
C ILE A 107 3.18 -10.54 -26.58
N THR A 108 4.14 -10.12 -27.41
CA THR A 108 4.87 -11.00 -28.33
C THR A 108 6.20 -11.46 -27.73
N GLU A 109 6.80 -12.51 -28.31
CA GLU A 109 8.16 -12.91 -27.95
C GLU A 109 9.17 -11.76 -28.14
N ALA A 110 8.96 -10.91 -29.16
CA ALA A 110 9.80 -9.75 -29.41
C ALA A 110 9.68 -8.69 -28.31
N PHE A 111 8.49 -8.52 -27.72
CA PHE A 111 8.29 -7.63 -26.56
C PHE A 111 9.10 -8.10 -25.35
N VAL A 112 9.06 -9.40 -25.05
CA VAL A 112 9.80 -9.99 -23.93
C VAL A 112 11.30 -9.93 -24.21
N ALA A 113 11.74 -10.32 -25.41
CA ALA A 113 13.14 -10.27 -25.82
C ALA A 113 13.72 -8.86 -25.75
N LYS A 114 12.97 -7.85 -26.21
CA LYS A 114 13.36 -6.44 -26.08
C LYS A 114 13.52 -6.05 -24.61
N GLY A 115 12.60 -6.42 -23.74
CA GLY A 115 12.74 -6.13 -22.31
C GLY A 115 13.94 -6.81 -21.66
N LEU A 116 14.28 -8.05 -22.04
CA LEU A 116 15.49 -8.71 -21.56
C LEU A 116 16.76 -8.00 -22.04
N GLN A 117 16.75 -7.53 -23.29
CA GLN A 117 17.82 -6.71 -23.84
C GLN A 117 17.94 -5.36 -23.11
N ASP A 118 16.82 -4.70 -22.83
CA ASP A 118 16.76 -3.45 -22.09
C ASP A 118 17.35 -3.59 -20.67
N ILE A 119 17.06 -4.70 -19.99
CA ILE A 119 17.68 -5.04 -18.71
C ILE A 119 19.20 -5.22 -18.86
N ALA A 120 19.65 -5.94 -19.88
CA ALA A 120 21.06 -6.19 -20.12
C ALA A 120 21.85 -4.91 -20.49
N LEU A 121 21.19 -3.97 -21.18
CA LEU A 121 21.75 -2.68 -21.57
C LEU A 121 21.63 -1.59 -20.49
N ASP A 122 21.00 -1.90 -19.34
CA ASP A 122 20.77 -0.97 -18.23
C ASP A 122 20.12 0.36 -18.68
N VAL A 123 19.15 0.27 -19.60
CA VAL A 123 18.40 1.47 -20.02
C VAL A 123 17.60 2.07 -18.85
N PRO A 124 17.35 3.39 -18.86
CA PRO A 124 16.74 4.09 -17.73
C PRO A 124 15.45 3.46 -17.19
N GLU A 125 14.63 2.90 -18.06
CA GLU A 125 13.36 2.25 -17.73
C GLU A 125 13.54 0.92 -16.98
N ALA A 126 14.67 0.24 -17.16
CA ALA A 126 15.02 -1.00 -16.48
C ALA A 126 15.68 -0.77 -15.10
N ARG A 127 16.10 0.48 -14.82
CA ARG A 127 16.81 0.81 -13.58
C ARG A 127 15.86 0.81 -12.40
N VAL A 128 16.19 -0.02 -11.43
CA VAL A 128 15.55 -0.04 -10.10
C VAL A 128 16.02 1.20 -9.32
N ALA A 129 15.07 1.96 -8.78
CA ALA A 129 15.37 3.06 -7.89
C ALA A 129 16.20 2.58 -6.69
N PRO A 130 17.13 3.40 -6.17
CA PRO A 130 17.93 3.03 -5.00
C PRO A 130 17.00 2.65 -3.83
N LYS A 131 17.27 1.51 -3.19
CA LYS A 131 16.40 0.95 -2.13
C LYS A 131 16.22 1.97 -1.00
N PRO A 132 15.00 2.48 -0.76
CA PRO A 132 14.74 3.37 0.36
C PRO A 132 14.83 2.61 1.69
N GLU A 133 14.95 3.35 2.81
CA GLU A 133 14.78 2.76 4.14
C GLU A 133 13.42 2.08 4.25
N LYS A 134 13.40 0.85 4.77
CA LYS A 134 12.20 0.01 4.87
C LYS A 134 11.07 0.76 5.59
N VAL A 135 9.96 0.96 4.90
CA VAL A 135 8.78 1.62 5.49
C VAL A 135 8.16 0.68 6.52
N LYS A 136 8.17 1.08 7.79
CA LYS A 136 7.57 0.30 8.87
C LYS A 136 6.05 0.41 8.80
N TYR A 137 5.37 -0.69 8.47
CA TYR A 137 3.98 -0.85 8.87
C TYR A 137 3.95 -0.87 10.39
N VAL A 138 3.47 0.21 11.00
CA VAL A 138 3.33 0.29 12.46
C VAL A 138 2.21 -0.67 12.86
N SER A 139 2.56 -1.93 13.13
CA SER A 139 1.68 -2.84 13.82
C SER A 139 1.64 -2.40 15.29
N ILE A 140 0.61 -1.68 15.70
CA ILE A 140 0.35 -1.50 17.14
C ILE A 140 0.03 -2.89 17.70
N PRO A 141 0.72 -3.37 18.74
CA PRO A 141 0.35 -4.61 19.41
C PRO A 141 -1.12 -4.55 19.86
N GLU A 142 -1.89 -5.63 19.69
CA GLU A 142 -3.32 -5.63 20.02
C GLU A 142 -3.59 -5.20 21.47
N ALA A 143 -2.76 -5.63 22.41
CA ALA A 143 -2.83 -5.19 23.80
C ALA A 143 -2.70 -3.67 23.95
N ARG A 144 -1.83 -3.03 23.16
CA ARG A 144 -1.65 -1.57 23.16
C ARG A 144 -2.82 -0.87 22.48
N LEU A 145 -3.42 -1.48 21.46
CA LEU A 145 -4.63 -0.96 20.80
C LEU A 145 -5.84 -1.00 21.75
N ILE A 146 -6.04 -2.11 22.48
CA ILE A 146 -7.12 -2.26 23.47
C ILE A 146 -6.94 -1.21 24.57
N LYS A 147 -5.70 -1.05 25.08
CA LYS A 147 -5.40 -0.04 26.10
C LYS A 147 -5.72 1.39 25.62
N LEU A 148 -5.26 1.76 24.43
CA LEU A 148 -5.53 3.08 23.85
C LEU A 148 -7.02 3.34 23.64
N LYS A 149 -7.79 2.32 23.23
CA LYS A 149 -9.25 2.44 23.11
C LYS A 149 -9.93 2.64 24.47
N GLY A 150 -9.46 1.95 25.51
CA GLY A 150 -9.91 2.17 26.88
C GLY A 150 -9.61 3.58 27.38
N GLU A 151 -8.36 4.04 27.22
CA GLU A 151 -7.93 5.39 27.58
C GLU A 151 -8.74 6.47 26.84
N LEU A 152 -9.05 6.26 25.55
CA LEU A 152 -9.89 7.17 24.77
C LEU A 152 -11.33 7.22 25.28
N ALA A 153 -11.92 6.06 25.60
CA ALA A 153 -13.27 5.99 26.14
C ALA A 153 -13.37 6.68 27.52
N GLU A 154 -12.37 6.48 28.38
CA GLU A 154 -12.28 7.17 29.66
C GLU A 154 -12.14 8.68 29.50
N ALA A 155 -11.29 9.13 28.56
CA ALA A 155 -11.12 10.55 28.27
C ALA A 155 -12.43 11.19 27.78
N HIS A 156 -13.16 10.52 26.89
CA HIS A 156 -14.47 10.98 26.43
C HIS A 156 -15.50 11.06 27.57
N ALA A 157 -15.52 10.07 28.47
CA ALA A 157 -16.41 10.09 29.63
C ALA A 157 -16.10 11.27 30.58
N ARG A 158 -14.81 11.58 30.81
CA ARG A 158 -14.40 12.74 31.61
C ARG A 158 -14.81 14.06 30.95
N ILE A 159 -14.64 14.19 29.64
CA ILE A 159 -15.07 15.38 28.89
C ILE A 159 -16.58 15.58 29.00
N ALA A 160 -17.37 14.51 28.83
CA ALA A 160 -18.82 14.58 28.95
C ALA A 160 -19.25 15.08 30.34
N LYS A 161 -18.65 14.54 31.40
CA LYS A 161 -18.92 14.96 32.79
C LYS A 161 -18.55 16.42 33.04
N LEU A 162 -17.37 16.86 32.59
CA LEU A 162 -16.94 18.25 32.73
C LEU A 162 -17.86 19.22 31.98
N ASN A 163 -18.38 18.81 30.82
CA ASN A 163 -19.35 19.61 30.07
C ASN A 163 -20.70 19.73 30.80
N GLU A 164 -21.20 18.65 31.41
CA GLU A 164 -22.40 18.69 32.24
C GLU A 164 -22.22 19.61 33.44
N GLU A 165 -21.09 19.50 34.15
CA GLU A 165 -20.75 20.35 35.29
C GLU A 165 -20.64 21.82 34.89
N ASN A 166 -19.95 22.11 33.77
CA ASN A 166 -19.85 23.47 33.23
C ASN A 166 -21.22 24.05 32.85
N ASN A 167 -22.09 23.26 32.22
CA ASN A 167 -23.44 23.70 31.87
C ASN A 167 -24.28 23.98 33.12
N ALA A 168 -24.18 23.12 34.15
CA ALA A 168 -24.87 23.31 35.41
C ALA A 168 -24.40 24.57 36.16
N LEU A 169 -23.08 24.83 36.15
CA LEU A 169 -22.48 26.04 36.70
C LEU A 169 -22.89 27.29 35.93
N ALA A 170 -22.87 27.25 34.59
CA ALA A 170 -23.31 28.35 33.74
C ALA A 170 -24.77 28.74 34.01
N LEU A 171 -25.66 27.76 34.22
CA LEU A 171 -27.05 28.01 34.61
C LEU A 171 -27.20 28.58 36.03
N ARG A 172 -26.30 28.24 36.95
CA ARG A 172 -26.25 28.83 38.29
C ARG A 172 -25.77 30.28 38.25
N VAL A 173 -24.72 30.56 37.48
CA VAL A 173 -24.19 31.91 37.28
C VAL A 173 -25.26 32.81 36.67
N LYS A 174 -25.89 32.40 35.56
CA LYS A 174 -27.00 33.17 34.95
C LYS A 174 -28.13 33.48 35.94
N ARG A 175 -28.52 32.51 36.79
CA ARG A 175 -29.55 32.72 37.81
C ARG A 175 -29.13 33.70 38.92
N LEU A 176 -27.86 33.71 39.28
CA LEU A 176 -27.31 34.63 40.28
C LEU A 176 -27.14 36.05 39.70
N GLU A 177 -26.74 36.17 38.44
CA GLU A 177 -26.69 37.44 37.71
C GLU A 177 -28.09 38.06 37.57
N TYR A 178 -29.09 37.26 37.19
CA TYR A 178 -30.49 37.69 37.10
C TYR A 178 -31.12 38.08 38.46
N ARG A 179 -30.56 37.62 39.58
CA ARG A 179 -30.98 38.02 40.93
C ARG A 179 -30.26 39.27 41.45
N LYS A 180 -29.16 39.68 40.81
CA LYS A 180 -28.33 40.83 41.22
C LYS A 180 -28.54 42.06 40.34
N GLY A 181 -29.07 41.90 39.13
CA GLY A 181 -29.62 42.99 38.32
C GLY A 181 -31.09 43.23 38.65
#